data_AF-A0A1J5S2Q6-F1
#
_entry.id   AF-A0A1J5S2Q6-F1
#
_cell.length_a   1.000
_cell.length_b   1.000
_cell.length_c   1.000
_cell.angle_alpha   90.00
_cell.angle_beta   90.00
_cell.angle_gamma   90.00
#
_symmetry.space_group_name_H-M   'P 1'
#
loop_
_entity.id
_entity.type
_entity.pdbx_description
1 polymer ?
#
loop_
_entity_poly.entity_id
_entity_poly.type
_entity_poly.pdbx_seq_one_letter_code
_entity_poly.pdbx_strand_id
1 'polypeptide(L)' 'MSDTYVCWRDQAQLGPWTVFRVGSDGRRHEIFCCDRYLDAAKLVRELRTYSGELS' A
#
# COMPACT_ATOMS: atom_id res chain seq x y z
N MET A 1 10.50 11.54 -8.12
CA MET A 1 10.75 10.15 -7.66
C MET A 1 9.39 9.55 -7.31
N SER A 2 9.04 8.39 -7.87
CA SER A 2 7.72 7.78 -7.68
C SER A 2 7.73 6.94 -6.40
N ASP A 3 6.96 7.35 -5.41
CA ASP A 3 6.67 6.49 -4.26
C ASP A 3 5.92 5.24 -4.74
N THR A 4 6.35 4.07 -4.28
CA THR A 4 5.67 2.80 -4.62
C THR A 4 4.85 2.33 -3.44
N TYR A 5 3.58 2.01 -3.69
CA TYR A 5 2.66 1.51 -2.67
C TYR A 5 2.26 0.07 -2.96
N VAL A 6 2.36 -0.77 -1.93
CA VAL A 6 2.01 -2.18 -1.99
C VAL A 6 1.03 -2.55 -0.89
N CYS A 7 0.05 -3.38 -1.24
CA CYS A 7 -0.82 -4.04 -0.28
C CYS A 7 -0.27 -5.45 -0.03
N TRP A 8 -0.12 -5.82 1.23
CA TRP A 8 0.40 -7.12 1.63
C TRP A 8 -0.41 -7.67 2.81
N ARG A 9 -0.47 -8.99 2.91
CA ARG A 9 -1.05 -9.70 4.03
C ARG A 9 -0.27 -10.98 4.24
N ASP A 10 -0.07 -11.36 5.49
CA ASP A 10 0.52 -12.65 5.81
C ASP A 10 -0.45 -13.78 5.36
N GLN A 11 0.07 -14.74 4.60
CA GLN A 11 -0.72 -15.90 4.18
C GLN A 11 -0.71 -17.02 5.22
N ALA A 12 0.33 -17.11 6.05
CA ALA A 12 0.48 -18.15 7.07
C ALA A 12 -0.42 -17.89 8.28
N GLN A 13 -0.57 -16.63 8.65
CA GLN A 13 -1.58 -16.17 9.58
C GLN A 13 -2.49 -15.23 8.79
N LEU A 14 -3.75 -15.62 8.54
CA LEU A 14 -4.74 -14.83 7.78
C LEU A 14 -5.12 -13.53 8.51
N GLY A 15 -4.14 -12.70 8.83
CA GLY A 15 -4.25 -11.46 9.56
C GLY A 15 -4.73 -10.31 8.68
N PRO A 16 -4.67 -9.08 9.19
CA PRO A 16 -5.15 -7.92 8.46
C PRO A 16 -4.30 -7.63 7.22
N TRP A 17 -4.90 -6.93 6.28
CA TRP A 17 -4.22 -6.34 5.13
C TRP A 17 -3.50 -5.06 5.54
N THR A 18 -2.24 -4.95 5.17
CA THR A 18 -1.39 -3.81 5.48
C THR A 18 -0.89 -3.15 4.20
N VAL A 19 -1.03 -1.84 4.12
CA VAL A 19 -0.49 -1.01 3.03
C VAL A 19 0.85 -0.45 3.46
N PHE A 20 1.86 -0.67 2.63
CA PHE A 20 3.21 -0.15 2.82
C PHE A 20 3.59 0.86 1.75
N ARG A 21 4.30 1.91 2.14
CA ARG A 21 5.13 2.74 1.25
C ARG A 21 6.49 2.07 1.12
N VAL A 22 6.94 1.85 -0.10
CA VAL A 22 8.28 1.37 -0.40
C VAL A 22 9.10 2.57 -0.86
N GLY A 23 10.08 2.95 -0.04
CA GLY A 23 11.02 4.01 -0.35
C GLY A 23 12.04 3.60 -1.42
N SER A 24 12.79 4.57 -1.94
CA SER A 24 13.87 4.33 -2.90
C SER A 24 15.05 3.53 -2.31
N ASP A 25 15.14 3.44 -0.99
CA ASP A 25 16.08 2.61 -0.24
C ASP A 25 15.63 1.15 -0.12
N GLY A 26 14.47 0.80 -0.69
CA GLY A 26 13.87 -0.52 -0.62
C GLY A 26 13.23 -0.83 0.73
N ARG A 27 13.21 0.12 1.67
CA ARG A 27 12.57 -0.07 2.97
C ARG A 27 11.06 0.12 2.88
N ARG A 28 10.34 -0.69 3.66
CA ARG A 28 8.88 -0.65 3.74
C ARG A 28 8.48 0.10 5.00
N HIS A 29 7.59 1.07 4.83
CA HIS A 29 6.99 1.82 5.92
C HIS A 29 5.49 1.55 5.92
N GLU A 30 4.97 1.05 7.04
CA GLU A 30 3.54 0.83 7.21
C GLU A 30 2.79 2.16 7.18
N ILE A 31 1.68 2.21 6.43
CA ILE A 31 0.81 3.39 6.31
C ILE A 31 -0.55 3.12 6.93
N PHE A 32 -1.09 1.93 6.69
CA PHE A 32 -2.47 1.60 7.03
C PHE A 32 -2.65 0.10 7.18
N CYS A 33 -3.52 -0.31 8.10
CA CYS A 33 -3.84 -1.69 8.40
C CYS A 33 -5.36 -1.86 8.52
N CYS A 34 -5.93 -2.87 7.87
CA CYS A 34 -7.38 -3.12 7.87
C CYS A 34 -7.72 -4.58 7.59
N ASP A 35 -8.88 -5.06 8.04
CA ASP A 35 -9.26 -6.47 7.84
C ASP A 35 -9.72 -6.79 6.42
N ARG A 36 -10.14 -5.77 5.65
CA ARG A 36 -10.76 -5.95 4.34
C ARG A 36 -9.81 -5.59 3.21
N TYR A 37 -9.60 -6.53 2.29
CA TYR A 37 -8.78 -6.32 1.08
C TYR A 37 -9.21 -5.08 0.29
N LEU A 38 -10.53 -4.87 0.13
CA LEU A 38 -11.07 -3.77 -0.67
C LEU A 38 -10.69 -2.40 -0.11
N ASP A 39 -10.56 -2.25 1.21
CA ASP A 39 -10.18 -0.98 1.83
C ASP A 39 -8.70 -0.68 1.58
N ALA A 40 -7.83 -1.68 1.74
CA ALA A 40 -6.41 -1.56 1.40
C ALA A 40 -6.19 -1.29 -0.11
N ALA A 41 -6.95 -1.95 -0.99
CA ALA A 41 -6.83 -1.76 -2.44
C ALA A 41 -7.29 -0.36 -2.90
N LYS A 42 -8.38 0.17 -2.31
CA LYS A 42 -8.83 1.54 -2.56
C LYS A 42 -7.77 2.55 -2.17
N LEU A 43 -7.18 2.40 -0.98
CA LEU A 43 -6.13 3.28 -0.50
C LEU A 43 -4.90 3.26 -1.43
N VAL A 44 -4.44 2.08 -1.86
CA VAL A 44 -3.33 1.99 -2.83
C VAL A 44 -3.65 2.71 -4.14
N ARG A 45 -4.89 2.62 -4.63
CA ARG A 45 -5.31 3.34 -5.84
C ARG A 45 -5.28 4.85 -5.62
N GLU A 46 -5.84 5.34 -4.53
CA GLU A 46 -5.84 6.77 -4.18
C GLU A 46 -4.42 7.33 -4.06
N LEU A 47 -3.52 6.59 -3.38
CA LEU A 47 -2.11 6.96 -3.22
C LEU A 47 -1.37 7.02 -4.55
N ARG A 48 -1.68 6.12 -5.50
CA ARG A 48 -1.12 6.16 -6.87
C ARG A 48 -1.71 7.30 -7.69
N THR A 49 -3.00 7.57 -7.59
CA THR A 49 -3.64 8.69 -8.31
C THR A 49 -3.15 10.05 -7.79
N TYR A 50 -2.77 10.14 -6.51
CA TYR A 50 -2.14 11.34 -5.95
C TYR A 50 -0.67 11.53 -6.35
N SER A 51 -0.02 10.52 -6.93
CA SER A 51 1.40 10.60 -7.33
C SER A 51 1.69 11.36 -8.63
N GLY A 52 0.69 12.02 -9.22
CA GLY A 52 0.84 12.95 -10.35
C GLY A 52 -0.42 13.00 -11.23
N GLU A 53 -0.65 14.13 -11.91
CA GLU A 53 -1.62 14.18 -13.01
C GLU A 53 -1.25 13.11 -14.05
N LEU A 54 -2.27 12.45 -14.61
CA LEU A 54 -2.14 11.63 -15.82
C LEU A 54 -1.71 12.55 -16.98
N SER A 55 -0.41 12.83 -17.07
CA SER A 55 0.24 13.45 -18.22
C SER A 55 0.47 12.43 -19.32
#